data_AF-A0A7S0QD39-F1
#
_entry.id   AF-A0A7S0QD39-F1
#
_cell.length_a   1.000
_cell.length_b   1.000
_cell.length_c   1.000
_cell.angle_alpha   90.00
_cell.angle_beta   90.00
_cell.angle_gamma   90.00
#
_symmetry.space_group_name_H-M   'P 1'
#
loop_
_entity.id
_entity.type
_entity.pdbx_description
1 polymer ?
#
loop_
_entity_poly.entity_id
_entity_poly.type
_entity_poly.pdbx_seq_one_letter_code
_entity_poly.pdbx_strand_id
1 'polypeptide(L)'
;EFNPESIAKLRQWSTENGALMDKVEFKYYADEDLTSLLLTKDVEPGEMIISMPAALQFPSRVSAASPVPSLIENSSIGRVSALCLYLIAERALGKKSFWAPWIETLPSTFYHALSYSDEEMEHFQ
;
A
#
# COMPACT_ATOMS: atom_id res chain seq x y z
N GLU A 1 11.55 6.82 -2.16
CA GLU A 1 11.95 7.11 -3.56
C GLU A 1 11.13 6.25 -4.51
N PHE A 2 10.56 6.88 -5.54
CA PHE A 2 9.82 6.17 -6.59
C PHE A 2 10.73 5.19 -7.34
N ASN A 3 10.35 3.92 -7.36
CA ASN A 3 11.03 2.90 -8.14
C ASN A 3 10.11 2.41 -9.28
N PRO A 4 10.38 2.80 -10.54
CA PRO A 4 9.62 2.34 -11.70
C PRO A 4 9.54 0.81 -11.80
N GLU A 5 10.59 0.11 -11.36
CA GLU A 5 10.64 -1.36 -11.36
C GLU A 5 9.64 -1.96 -10.36
N SER A 6 9.48 -1.35 -9.18
CA SER A 6 8.51 -1.80 -8.17
C SER A 6 7.08 -1.64 -8.67
N ILE A 7 6.79 -0.55 -9.41
CA ILE A 7 5.47 -0.31 -10.00
C ILE A 7 5.16 -1.31 -11.12
N ALA A 8 6.15 -1.63 -11.96
CA ALA A 8 5.99 -2.68 -12.97
C ALA A 8 5.70 -4.04 -12.33
N LYS A 9 6.41 -4.39 -11.24
CA LYS A 9 6.16 -5.60 -10.45
C LYS A 9 4.77 -5.61 -9.82
N LEU A 10 4.33 -4.49 -9.26
CA LEU A 10 2.99 -4.34 -8.70
C LEU A 10 1.91 -4.61 -9.76
N ARG A 11 2.06 -4.02 -10.95
CA ARG A 11 1.13 -4.24 -12.07
C ARG A 11 1.08 -5.70 -12.47
N GLN A 12 2.24 -6.32 -12.69
CA GLN A 12 2.35 -7.73 -13.05
C GLN A 12 1.69 -8.63 -11.99
N TRP A 13 2.07 -8.48 -10.72
CA TRP A 13 1.51 -9.26 -9.62
C TRP A 13 0.00 -9.10 -9.51
N SER A 14 -0.51 -7.87 -9.65
CA SER A 14 -1.95 -7.61 -9.58
C SER A 14 -2.70 -8.32 -10.71
N THR A 15 -2.21 -8.21 -11.94
CA THR A 15 -2.83 -8.85 -13.12
C THR A 15 -2.77 -10.38 -13.05
N GLU A 16 -1.65 -10.95 -12.60
CA GLU A 16 -1.51 -12.41 -12.38
C GLU A 16 -2.52 -12.96 -11.36
N ASN A 17 -2.94 -12.12 -10.41
CA ASN A 17 -3.93 -12.47 -9.40
C ASN A 17 -5.37 -12.03 -9.76
N GLY A 18 -5.62 -11.63 -11.02
CA GLY A 18 -6.96 -11.37 -11.55
C GLY A 18 -7.44 -9.93 -11.47
N ALA A 19 -6.56 -8.97 -11.18
CA ALA A 19 -6.90 -7.55 -11.29
C ALA A 19 -7.03 -7.09 -12.76
N LEU A 20 -7.98 -6.20 -13.02
CA LEU A 20 -8.16 -5.54 -14.31
C LEU A 20 -7.77 -4.06 -14.17
N MET A 21 -6.82 -3.61 -14.97
CA MET A 21 -6.30 -2.22 -14.92
C MET A 21 -5.74 -1.75 -16.29
N ASP A 22 -6.35 -2.20 -17.38
CA ASP A 22 -5.82 -2.02 -18.74
C ASP A 22 -5.95 -0.59 -19.27
N LYS A 23 -6.79 0.23 -18.62
CA LYS A 23 -7.06 1.62 -18.97
C LYS A 23 -6.26 2.62 -18.15
N VAL A 24 -5.42 2.14 -17.23
CA VAL A 24 -4.64 3.01 -16.35
C VAL A 24 -3.15 2.74 -16.44
N GLU A 25 -2.37 3.77 -16.14
CA GLU A 25 -0.94 3.70 -15.91
C GLU A 25 -0.57 4.48 -14.65
N PHE A 26 0.52 4.07 -14.02
CA PHE A 26 1.10 4.80 -12.91
C PHE A 26 2.06 5.85 -13.45
N LYS A 27 1.93 7.09 -12.96
CA LYS A 27 2.85 8.18 -13.27
C LYS A 27 3.35 8.82 -11.98
N TYR A 28 4.65 9.07 -11.94
CA TYR A 28 5.29 9.79 -10.86
C TYR A 28 5.47 11.26 -11.22
N TYR A 29 5.10 12.12 -10.29
CA TYR A 29 5.25 13.57 -10.36
C TYR A 29 6.36 13.97 -9.40
N ALA A 30 7.56 14.17 -9.93
CA ALA A 30 8.76 14.46 -9.13
C ALA A 30 8.64 15.75 -8.32
N ASP A 31 7.97 16.78 -8.88
CA ASP A 31 7.78 18.08 -8.23
C ASP A 31 6.88 17.98 -6.97
N GLU A 32 6.05 16.93 -6.88
CA GLU A 32 5.09 16.71 -5.80
C GLU A 32 5.41 15.46 -4.97
N ASP A 33 6.49 14.74 -5.29
CA ASP A 33 6.83 13.41 -4.73
C ASP A 33 5.61 12.47 -4.66
N LEU A 34 4.81 12.44 -5.72
CA LEU A 34 3.51 11.77 -5.72
C LEU A 34 3.36 10.82 -6.91
N THR A 35 2.81 9.63 -6.63
CA THR A 35 2.44 8.64 -7.66
C THR A 35 0.94 8.65 -7.86
N SER A 36 0.51 8.89 -9.10
CA SER A 36 -0.90 8.95 -9.50
C SER A 36 -1.23 7.92 -10.57
N LEU A 37 -2.54 7.65 -10.72
CA LEU A 37 -3.07 6.85 -11.82
C LEU A 37 -3.58 7.78 -12.93
N LEU A 38 -3.13 7.54 -14.15
CA LEU A 38 -3.60 8.23 -15.35
C LEU A 38 -4.38 7.29 -16.23
N LEU A 39 -5.40 7.83 -16.91
CA LEU A 39 -6.11 7.11 -17.96
C LEU A 39 -5.26 7.08 -19.23
N THR A 40 -5.18 5.91 -19.85
CA THR A 40 -4.49 5.71 -21.14
C THR A 40 -5.46 5.70 -22.33
N LYS A 41 -6.76 5.68 -22.05
CA LYS A 41 -7.85 5.61 -23.03
C LYS A 41 -9.05 6.40 -22.52
N ASP A 42 -9.90 6.82 -23.45
CA ASP A 42 -11.18 7.42 -23.10
C ASP A 42 -12.07 6.41 -22.36
N VAL A 43 -12.85 6.92 -21.41
CA VAL A 43 -13.76 6.16 -20.56
C VAL A 43 -15.12 6.84 -20.53
N GLU A 44 -16.17 6.04 -20.57
CA GLU A 44 -17.55 6.54 -20.51
C GLU A 44 -18.09 6.49 -19.07
N PRO A 45 -19.08 7.34 -18.72
CA PRO A 45 -19.74 7.27 -17.42
C PRO A 45 -20.32 5.88 -17.14
N GLY A 46 -19.99 5.30 -15.99
CA GLY A 46 -20.45 3.97 -15.57
C GLY A 46 -19.57 2.81 -16.05
N GLU A 47 -18.50 3.09 -16.81
CA GLU A 47 -17.54 2.07 -17.20
C GLU A 47 -16.61 1.65 -16.04
N MET A 48 -16.30 0.36 -15.96
CA MET A 48 -15.33 -0.18 -15.02
C MET A 48 -13.89 0.10 -15.50
N ILE A 49 -13.17 0.95 -14.76
CA ILE A 49 -11.78 1.34 -15.08
C ILE A 49 -10.78 0.41 -14.39
N ILE A 50 -11.07 0.01 -13.15
CA ILE A 50 -10.22 -0.87 -12.34
C ILE A 50 -11.12 -1.90 -11.63
N SER A 51 -10.67 -3.14 -11.59
CA SER A 51 -11.24 -4.21 -10.77
C SER A 51 -10.15 -4.89 -9.97
N MET A 52 -10.39 -5.09 -8.67
CA MET A 52 -9.45 -5.70 -7.73
C MET A 52 -10.12 -6.86 -6.99
N PRO A 53 -9.64 -8.11 -7.20
CA PRO A 53 -10.05 -9.25 -6.39
C PRO A 53 -9.81 -9.02 -4.89
N ALA A 54 -10.73 -9.53 -4.06
CA ALA A 54 -10.64 -9.40 -2.60
C ALA A 54 -9.35 -10.00 -2.02
N ALA A 55 -8.78 -11.02 -2.68
CA ALA A 55 -7.52 -11.65 -2.28
C ALA A 55 -6.31 -10.70 -2.32
N LEU A 56 -6.36 -9.64 -3.13
CA LEU A 56 -5.31 -8.63 -3.24
C LEU A 56 -5.45 -7.50 -2.21
N GLN A 57 -6.56 -7.44 -1.49
CA GLN A 57 -6.71 -6.47 -0.41
C GLN A 57 -5.84 -6.88 0.78
N PHE A 58 -5.12 -5.91 1.34
CA PHE A 58 -4.41 -6.17 2.57
C PHE A 58 -5.44 -6.49 3.67
N PRO A 59 -5.32 -7.63 4.38
CA PRO A 59 -6.38 -8.09 5.28
C PRO A 59 -6.72 -7.05 6.35
N SER A 60 -7.96 -6.59 6.38
CA SER A 60 -8.49 -5.68 7.41
C SER A 60 -8.77 -6.38 8.75
N ARG A 61 -8.73 -7.72 8.73
CA ARG A 61 -8.64 -8.59 9.89
C ARG A 61 -7.41 -9.42 9.71
N VAL A 62 -6.59 -9.50 10.73
CA VAL A 62 -5.37 -10.29 10.63
C VAL A 62 -5.76 -11.77 10.52
N SER A 63 -5.27 -12.42 9.47
CA SER A 63 -5.56 -13.83 9.20
C SER A 63 -4.93 -14.71 10.29
N ALA A 64 -5.54 -15.86 10.59
CA ALA A 64 -4.97 -16.84 11.52
C ALA A 64 -3.58 -17.37 11.07
N ALA A 65 -3.23 -17.18 9.79
CA ALA A 65 -1.92 -17.53 9.23
C ALA A 65 -0.87 -16.42 9.39
N SER A 66 -1.21 -15.30 10.03
CA SER A 66 -0.26 -14.23 10.32
C SER A 66 0.87 -14.72 11.23
N PRO A 67 2.10 -14.22 11.05
CA PRO A 67 3.24 -14.53 11.94
C PRO A 67 3.16 -13.86 13.32
N VAL A 68 2.16 -12.98 13.54
CA VAL A 68 1.91 -12.31 14.82
C VAL A 68 0.56 -12.67 15.47
N PRO A 69 -0.01 -13.87 15.25
CA PRO A 69 -1.43 -14.15 15.54
C PRO A 69 -1.76 -13.97 17.03
N SER A 70 -0.81 -14.25 17.92
CA SER A 70 -0.91 -14.07 19.38
C SER A 70 -0.93 -12.61 19.84
N LEU A 71 -0.44 -11.65 19.04
CA LEU A 71 -0.53 -10.22 19.36
C LEU A 71 -1.91 -9.63 19.04
N ILE A 72 -2.72 -10.31 18.23
CA ILE A 72 -4.01 -9.83 17.74
C ILE A 72 -5.18 -10.32 18.59
N GLU A 73 -5.07 -11.51 19.17
CA GLU A 73 -6.03 -11.99 20.17
C GLU A 73 -5.93 -11.23 21.50
N ASN A 74 -4.87 -10.42 21.65
CA ASN A 74 -4.72 -9.55 22.80
C ASN A 74 -5.64 -8.33 22.65
N SER A 75 -6.76 -8.34 23.39
CA SER A 75 -7.77 -7.27 23.42
C SER A 75 -7.24 -5.90 23.87
N SER A 76 -5.98 -5.81 24.30
CA SER A 76 -5.33 -4.55 24.68
C SER A 76 -4.83 -3.73 23.49
N ILE A 77 -4.61 -4.34 22.33
CA ILE A 77 -4.06 -3.65 21.16
C ILE A 77 -5.20 -3.27 20.22
N GLY A 78 -5.28 -1.97 19.89
CA GLY A 78 -6.28 -1.45 18.95
C GLY A 78 -6.12 -2.04 17.55
N ARG A 79 -7.23 -2.10 16.78
CA ARG A 79 -7.26 -2.70 15.44
C ARG A 79 -6.21 -2.11 14.48
N VAL A 80 -6.01 -0.80 14.51
CA VAL A 80 -5.00 -0.12 13.66
C VAL A 80 -3.60 -0.59 14.01
N SER A 81 -3.26 -0.65 15.30
CA SER A 81 -1.95 -1.13 15.77
C SER A 81 -1.70 -2.58 15.38
N ALA A 82 -2.73 -3.45 15.45
CA ALA A 82 -2.63 -4.83 14.98
C ALA A 82 -2.34 -4.92 13.46
N LEU A 83 -2.99 -4.08 12.65
CA LEU A 83 -2.72 -4.00 11.21
C LEU A 83 -1.30 -3.49 10.92
N CYS A 84 -0.83 -2.47 11.66
CA CYS A 84 0.54 -1.97 11.53
C CYS A 84 1.57 -3.06 11.87
N LEU A 85 1.36 -3.81 12.96
CA LEU A 85 2.22 -4.93 13.34
C LEU A 85 2.24 -6.02 12.25
N TYR A 86 1.08 -6.33 11.68
CA TYR A 86 1.01 -7.29 10.59
C TYR A 86 1.75 -6.82 9.33
N LEU A 87 1.58 -5.56 8.95
CA LEU A 87 2.34 -4.95 7.84
C LEU A 87 3.85 -4.99 8.08
N ILE A 88 4.30 -4.69 9.31
CA ILE A 88 5.72 -4.79 9.69
C ILE A 88 6.21 -6.23 9.56
N ALA A 89 5.43 -7.21 10.01
CA ALA A 89 5.81 -8.62 9.93
C ALA A 89 5.87 -9.12 8.48
N GLU A 90 4.90 -8.77 7.64
CA GLU A 90 4.94 -9.08 6.20
C GLU A 90 6.12 -8.41 5.51
N ARG A 91 6.43 -7.16 5.86
CA ARG A 91 7.62 -6.46 5.34
C ARG A 91 8.92 -7.17 5.73
N ALA A 92 9.00 -7.73 6.94
CA ALA A 92 10.17 -8.48 7.42
C ALA A 92 10.38 -9.81 6.67
N LEU A 93 9.32 -10.42 6.11
CA LEU A 93 9.44 -11.61 5.26
C LEU A 93 10.07 -11.31 3.90
N GLY A 94 10.14 -10.03 3.50
CA GLY A 94 10.69 -9.60 2.21
C GLY A 94 9.97 -10.29 1.05
N LYS A 95 10.75 -10.82 0.09
CA LYS A 95 10.23 -11.49 -1.12
C LYS A 95 9.39 -12.74 -0.86
N LYS A 96 9.36 -13.26 0.38
CA LYS A 96 8.51 -14.40 0.77
C LYS A 96 7.08 -13.98 1.09
N SER A 97 6.83 -12.69 1.33
CA SER A 97 5.49 -12.16 1.54
C SER A 97 4.71 -12.18 0.23
N PHE A 98 3.46 -12.65 0.29
CA PHE A 98 2.53 -12.52 -0.84
C PHE A 98 2.32 -11.07 -1.26
N TRP A 99 2.34 -10.15 -0.29
CA TRP A 99 2.13 -8.72 -0.51
C TRP A 99 3.43 -7.96 -0.80
N ALA A 100 4.57 -8.63 -0.97
CA ALA A 100 5.86 -7.97 -1.21
C ALA A 100 5.82 -6.94 -2.36
N PRO A 101 5.23 -7.23 -3.55
CA PRO A 101 5.16 -6.26 -4.64
C PRO A 101 4.38 -4.99 -4.28
N TRP A 102 3.37 -5.09 -3.42
CA TRP A 102 2.63 -3.94 -2.91
C TRP A 102 3.40 -3.18 -1.82
N ILE A 103 3.97 -3.89 -0.84
CA ILE A 103 4.75 -3.30 0.25
C ILE A 103 5.96 -2.51 -0.28
N GLU A 104 6.64 -3.01 -1.32
CA GLU A 104 7.77 -2.35 -1.97
C GLU A 104 7.41 -1.02 -2.65
N THR A 105 6.12 -0.76 -2.92
CA THR A 105 5.63 0.48 -3.50
C THR A 105 5.15 1.50 -2.47
N LEU A 106 5.09 1.12 -1.19
CA LEU A 106 4.65 2.04 -0.14
C LEU A 106 5.64 3.19 0.05
N PRO A 107 5.15 4.42 0.28
CA PRO A 107 6.01 5.54 0.63
C PRO A 107 6.88 5.22 1.85
N SER A 108 8.14 5.66 1.80
CA SER A 108 9.06 5.56 2.95
C SER A 108 8.76 6.59 4.04
N THR A 109 8.08 7.67 3.66
CA THR A 109 7.80 8.82 4.50
C THR A 109 6.34 9.23 4.30
N PHE A 110 5.69 9.64 5.38
CA PHE A 110 4.36 10.25 5.35
C PHE A 110 4.44 11.59 6.06
N TYR A 111 3.79 12.61 5.50
CA TYR A 111 3.66 13.92 6.14
C TYR A 111 2.52 13.86 7.16
N HIS A 112 2.86 13.60 8.41
CA HIS A 112 1.93 13.56 9.54
C HIS A 112 2.58 14.20 10.76
N ALA A 113 1.83 14.56 11.81
CA ALA A 113 2.41 15.27 12.97
C ALA A 113 3.68 14.62 13.57
N LEU A 114 3.79 13.28 13.51
CA LEU A 114 4.97 12.54 13.99
C LEU A 114 6.19 12.61 13.06
N SER A 115 6.10 13.25 11.90
CA SER A 115 7.20 13.41 10.94
C SER A 115 7.84 14.80 11.00
N TYR A 116 7.26 15.73 11.77
CA TYR A 116 7.84 17.05 11.97
C TYR A 116 8.99 16.97 12.97
N SER A 117 10.04 17.74 12.68
CA SER A 117 11.09 18.06 13.62
C SER A 117 10.57 18.95 14.76
N ASP A 118 11.32 19.00 15.85
CA ASP A 118 10.97 19.86 17.00
C ASP A 118 10.86 21.34 16.58
N GLU A 119 11.74 21.81 15.69
CA GLU A 119 11.73 23.18 15.14
C GLU A 119 10.47 23.45 14.30
N GLU A 120 10.06 22.52 13.44
CA GLU A 120 8.83 22.65 12.64
C GLU A 120 7.57 22.68 13.52
N MET A 121 7.61 21.97 14.65
CA MET A 121 6.50 21.94 15.61
C MET A 121 6.32 23.27 16.36
N GLU A 122 7.36 24.11 16.48
CA GLU A 122 7.26 25.44 17.08
C GLU A 122 6.34 26.38 16.28
N HIS A 123 6.19 26.16 14.97
CA HIS A 123 5.30 26.94 14.12
C HIS A 123 3.80 26.64 14.31
N PHE A 124 3.46 25.59 15.07
CA PHE A 124 2.08 25.21 15.39
C PHE A 124 1.62 25.66 16.80
N GLN A 125 2.45 26.41 17.54
CA GLN A 125 2.13 26.95 18.87
C GLN A 125 1.45 28.32 18.81
#